data_AF-A0A177JNY7-F1
#
_entry.id   AF-A0A177JNY7-F1
#
_cell.length_a   1.000
_cell.length_b   1.000
_cell.length_c   1.000
_cell.angle_alpha   90.00
_cell.angle_beta   90.00
_cell.angle_gamma   90.00
#
_symmetry.space_group_name_H-M   'P 1'
#
loop_
_entity.id
_entity.type
_entity.pdbx_description
1 polymer ?
#
loop_
_entity_poly.entity_id
_entity_poly.type
_entity_poly.pdbx_seq_one_letter_code
_entity_poly.pdbx_strand_id
1 'polypeptide(L)'
;MAKKAKFTDSQREQYAELAANGTSNVQIAKAMNISIHLATKLRDELETNKAIERVRLTQTIPLKMDKMADVMTAVLNMMGDVRQELCNVKATNNKMAAAMRRLQMENKNLRQTRKDARAEVRKLRQELHRVRGY
;
A
#
# COMPACT_ATOMS: atom_id res chain seq x y z
N MET A 1 -26.14 37.76 -23.37
CA MET A 1 -25.98 36.33 -23.03
C MET A 1 -27.32 35.80 -22.52
N ALA A 2 -27.91 34.79 -23.17
CA ALA A 2 -29.18 34.23 -22.72
C ALA A 2 -28.99 33.47 -21.39
N LYS A 3 -29.78 33.80 -20.36
CA LYS A 3 -29.79 33.04 -19.09
C LYS A 3 -30.25 31.62 -19.40
N LYS A 4 -29.36 30.63 -19.22
CA LYS A 4 -29.75 29.21 -19.26
C LYS A 4 -30.79 28.97 -18.17
N ALA A 5 -31.99 28.53 -18.54
CA ALA A 5 -32.94 27.97 -17.58
C ALA A 5 -32.22 26.87 -16.76
N LYS A 6 -32.15 27.06 -15.45
CA LYS A 6 -31.62 26.07 -14.49
C LYS A 6 -32.80 25.25 -13.99
N PHE A 7 -32.80 23.96 -14.26
CA PHE A 7 -33.78 23.02 -13.72
C PHE A 7 -33.33 22.53 -12.35
N THR A 8 -34.28 22.40 -11.42
CA THR A 8 -34.03 21.77 -10.12
C THR A 8 -33.91 20.26 -10.28
N ASP A 9 -33.27 19.59 -9.32
CA ASP A 9 -33.12 18.13 -9.37
C ASP A 9 -34.49 17.43 -9.33
N SER A 10 -35.42 17.96 -8.54
CA SER A 10 -36.81 17.49 -8.51
C SER A 10 -37.52 17.61 -9.88
N GLN A 11 -37.28 18.68 -10.65
CA GLN A 11 -37.83 18.80 -12.00
C GLN A 11 -37.22 17.78 -12.97
N ARG A 12 -35.92 17.45 -12.81
CA ARG A 12 -35.26 16.43 -13.63
C ARG A 12 -35.78 15.03 -13.30
N GLU A 13 -36.00 14.73 -12.02
CA GLU A 13 -36.55 13.46 -11.54
C GLU A 13 -37.99 13.26 -12.04
N GLN A 14 -38.86 14.25 -11.84
CA GLN A 14 -40.25 14.20 -12.35
C GLN A 14 -40.29 14.03 -13.87
N TYR A 15 -39.41 14.74 -14.60
CA TYR A 15 -39.30 14.57 -16.04
C TYR A 15 -38.85 13.14 -16.41
N ALA A 16 -37.84 12.61 -15.73
CA ALA A 16 -37.29 11.28 -16.00
C ALA A 16 -38.32 10.17 -15.74
N GLU A 17 -39.12 10.28 -14.69
CA GLU A 17 -40.22 9.36 -14.37
C GLU A 17 -41.29 9.38 -15.47
N LEU A 18 -41.77 10.57 -15.84
CA LEU A 18 -42.79 10.70 -16.88
C LEU A 18 -42.28 10.21 -18.25
N ALA A 19 -41.02 10.49 -18.58
CA ALA A 19 -40.38 10.01 -19.80
C ALA A 19 -40.19 8.48 -19.78
N ALA A 20 -39.87 7.88 -18.63
CA ALA A 20 -39.76 6.43 -18.47
C ALA A 20 -41.10 5.72 -18.69
N ASN A 21 -42.21 6.37 -18.32
CA ASN A 21 -43.57 5.88 -18.55
C ASN A 21 -44.04 6.03 -20.01
N GLY A 22 -43.19 6.51 -20.92
CA GLY A 22 -43.52 6.69 -22.34
C GLY A 22 -44.35 7.95 -22.65
N THR A 23 -44.45 8.87 -21.71
CA THR A 23 -45.23 10.12 -21.87
C THR A 23 -44.55 11.04 -22.90
N SER A 24 -45.32 11.64 -23.81
CA SER A 24 -44.75 12.55 -24.82
C SER A 24 -44.30 13.89 -24.22
N ASN A 25 -43.28 14.54 -24.80
CA ASN A 25 -42.79 15.86 -24.35
C ASN A 25 -43.92 16.92 -24.26
N VAL A 26 -44.93 16.82 -25.12
CA VAL A 26 -46.10 17.73 -25.12
C VAL A 26 -46.96 17.51 -23.88
N GLN A 27 -47.20 16.26 -23.50
CA GLN A 27 -47.95 15.90 -22.30
C GLN A 27 -47.15 16.20 -21.03
N ILE A 28 -45.83 15.95 -21.04
CA ILE A 28 -44.93 16.30 -19.93
C ILE A 28 -44.89 17.82 -19.71
N ALA A 29 -44.77 18.60 -20.79
CA ALA A 29 -44.81 20.06 -20.74
C ALA A 29 -46.09 20.58 -20.08
N LYS A 30 -47.24 19.98 -20.41
CA LYS A 30 -48.53 20.30 -19.77
C LYS A 30 -48.57 19.89 -18.30
N ALA A 31 -48.12 18.68 -17.97
CA ALA A 31 -48.15 18.16 -16.60
C ALA A 31 -47.23 18.95 -15.64
N MET A 32 -46.09 19.40 -16.13
CA MET A 32 -45.11 20.17 -15.36
C MET A 32 -45.32 21.70 -15.44
N ASN A 33 -46.34 22.15 -16.20
CA ASN A 33 -46.60 23.57 -16.48
C ASN A 33 -45.36 24.32 -17.01
N ILE A 34 -44.66 23.72 -17.98
CA ILE A 34 -43.49 24.29 -18.65
C ILE A 34 -43.70 24.37 -20.16
N SER A 35 -42.89 25.17 -20.85
CA SER A 35 -42.92 25.21 -22.31
C SER A 35 -42.38 23.91 -22.92
N ILE A 36 -42.88 23.55 -24.10
CA ILE A 36 -42.40 22.38 -24.87
C ILE A 36 -40.89 22.47 -25.14
N HIS A 37 -40.37 23.69 -25.33
CA HIS A 37 -38.93 23.90 -25.50
C HIS A 37 -38.14 23.50 -24.25
N LEU A 38 -38.63 23.83 -23.05
CA LEU A 38 -37.99 23.43 -21.79
C LEU A 38 -38.10 21.92 -21.55
N ALA A 39 -39.23 21.29 -21.90
CA ALA A 39 -39.38 19.83 -21.85
C ALA A 39 -38.41 19.13 -22.82
N THR A 40 -38.20 19.68 -24.02
CA THR A 40 -37.22 19.16 -24.99
C THR A 40 -35.80 19.29 -24.46
N LYS A 41 -35.47 20.42 -23.83
CA LYS A 41 -34.17 20.61 -23.20
C LYS A 41 -33.93 19.62 -22.04
N LEU A 42 -34.94 19.32 -21.23
CA LEU A 42 -34.87 18.30 -20.18
C LEU A 42 -34.64 16.89 -20.76
N ARG A 43 -35.23 16.59 -21.92
CA ARG A 43 -34.96 15.35 -22.66
C ARG A 43 -33.49 15.22 -23.02
N ASP A 44 -32.93 16.27 -23.63
CA ASP A 44 -31.55 16.26 -24.10
C ASP A 44 -30.59 16.12 -22.91
N GLU A 45 -30.87 16.81 -21.79
CA GLU A 45 -30.11 16.65 -20.55
C GLU A 45 -30.21 15.23 -19.97
N LEU A 46 -31.39 14.60 -20.01
CA LEU A 46 -31.57 13.22 -19.55
C LEU A 46 -30.82 12.21 -20.44
N GLU A 47 -30.91 12.35 -21.75
CA GLU A 47 -30.22 11.47 -22.71
C GLU A 47 -28.70 11.60 -22.60
N THR A 48 -28.19 12.82 -22.46
CA THR A 48 -26.76 13.06 -22.23
C THR A 48 -26.28 12.48 -20.90
N ASN A 49 -27.04 12.65 -19.80
CA ASN A 49 -26.71 12.03 -18.51
C ASN A 49 -26.69 10.50 -18.58
N LYS A 50 -27.67 9.90 -19.27
CA LYS A 50 -27.69 8.44 -19.51
C LYS A 50 -26.48 7.98 -20.32
N ALA A 51 -26.08 8.74 -21.34
CA ALA A 51 -24.89 8.42 -22.12
C ALA A 51 -23.60 8.52 -21.29
N ILE A 52 -23.47 9.55 -20.44
CA ILE A 52 -22.34 9.71 -19.52
C ILE A 52 -22.26 8.53 -18.55
N GLU A 53 -23.39 8.13 -17.94
CA GLU A 53 -23.42 7.00 -17.01
C GLU A 53 -23.09 5.67 -17.72
N ARG A 54 -23.54 5.47 -18.97
CA ARG A 54 -23.12 4.31 -19.77
C ARG A 54 -21.61 4.28 -19.97
N VAL A 55 -20.99 5.39 -20.36
CA VAL A 55 -19.53 5.47 -20.54
C VAL A 55 -18.81 5.22 -19.20
N ARG A 56 -19.31 5.78 -18.11
CA ARG A 56 -18.76 5.57 -16.77
C ARG A 56 -18.77 4.09 -16.38
N LEU A 57 -19.89 3.40 -16.58
CA LEU A 57 -20.07 1.98 -16.23
C LEU A 57 -19.29 1.04 -17.16
N THR A 58 -19.21 1.35 -18.45
CA THR A 58 -18.63 0.42 -19.45
C THR A 58 -17.15 0.66 -19.74
N GLN A 59 -16.64 1.87 -19.48
CA GLN A 59 -15.25 2.22 -19.81
C GLN A 59 -14.49 2.71 -18.59
N THR A 60 -14.99 3.74 -17.90
CA THR A 60 -14.21 4.41 -16.86
C THR A 60 -14.01 3.55 -15.62
N ILE A 61 -15.05 2.87 -15.14
CA ILE A 61 -14.96 1.98 -13.97
C ILE A 61 -14.05 0.78 -14.27
N PRO A 62 -14.25 0.01 -15.36
CA PRO A 62 -13.36 -1.08 -15.71
C PRO A 62 -11.89 -0.67 -15.83
N LEU A 63 -11.58 0.42 -16.54
CA LEU A 63 -10.21 0.92 -16.68
C LEU A 63 -9.57 1.26 -15.33
N LYS A 64 -10.34 1.81 -14.39
CA LYS A 64 -9.85 2.09 -13.03
C LYS A 64 -9.63 0.80 -12.24
N MET A 65 -10.48 -0.21 -12.41
CA MET A 65 -10.33 -1.52 -11.79
C MET A 65 -9.09 -2.26 -12.32
N ASP A 66 -8.84 -2.22 -13.63
CA ASP A 66 -7.65 -2.81 -14.24
C ASP A 66 -6.38 -2.18 -13.67
N LYS A 67 -6.34 -0.85 -13.59
CA LYS A 67 -5.22 -0.13 -12.94
C LYS A 67 -5.05 -0.50 -11.47
N MET A 68 -6.14 -0.74 -10.74
CA MET A 68 -6.06 -1.22 -9.36
C MET A 68 -5.49 -2.63 -9.29
N ALA A 69 -5.87 -3.52 -10.21
CA ALA A 69 -5.32 -4.88 -10.28
C ALA A 69 -3.82 -4.86 -10.59
N ASP A 70 -3.36 -3.99 -11.48
CA ASP A 70 -1.94 -3.81 -11.78
C ASP A 70 -1.15 -3.36 -10.54
N VAL A 71 -1.68 -2.36 -9.83
CA VAL A 71 -1.07 -1.87 -8.58
C VAL A 71 -1.05 -2.95 -7.51
N MET A 72 -2.14 -3.71 -7.34
CA MET A 72 -2.19 -4.83 -6.38
C MET A 72 -1.13 -5.88 -6.71
N THR A 73 -0.96 -6.21 -7.98
CA THR A 73 0.06 -7.17 -8.44
C THR A 73 1.46 -6.66 -8.13
N ALA A 74 1.75 -5.38 -8.40
CA ALA A 74 3.03 -4.77 -8.07
C ALA A 74 3.30 -4.80 -6.55
N VAL A 75 2.31 -4.49 -5.73
CA VAL A 75 2.42 -4.54 -4.26
C VAL A 75 2.71 -5.96 -3.77
N LEU A 76 2.05 -6.98 -4.32
CA LEU A 76 2.31 -8.37 -3.95
C LEU A 76 3.75 -8.80 -4.27
N ASN A 77 4.27 -8.40 -5.43
CA ASN A 77 5.65 -8.68 -5.80
C ASN A 77 6.63 -7.98 -4.86
N MET A 78 6.42 -6.69 -4.58
CA MET A 78 7.25 -5.94 -3.62
C MET A 78 7.22 -6.55 -2.22
N MET A 79 6.07 -7.07 -1.76
CA MET A 79 5.98 -7.79 -0.49
C MET A 79 6.78 -9.11 -0.50
N GLY A 80 6.81 -9.81 -1.64
CA GLY A 80 7.65 -10.98 -1.85
C GLY A 80 9.13 -10.66 -1.69
N ASP A 81 9.58 -9.57 -2.33
CA ASP A 81 10.97 -9.12 -2.27
C ASP A 81 11.39 -8.73 -0.85
N VAL A 82 10.58 -7.92 -0.17
CA VAL A 82 10.83 -7.52 1.23
C VAL A 82 10.93 -8.73 2.15
N ARG A 83 10.07 -9.75 1.96
CA ARG A 83 10.14 -10.98 2.73
C ARG A 83 11.46 -11.72 2.51
N GLN A 84 11.94 -11.78 1.27
CA GLN A 84 13.21 -12.41 0.95
C GLN A 84 14.40 -11.65 1.55
N GLU A 85 14.38 -10.32 1.50
CA GLU A 85 15.40 -9.49 2.14
C GLU A 85 15.43 -9.70 3.67
N LEU A 86 14.28 -9.78 4.33
CA LEU A 86 14.19 -10.08 5.76
C LEU A 86 14.78 -11.46 6.10
N CYS A 87 14.53 -12.46 5.25
CA CYS A 87 15.15 -13.79 5.41
C CYS A 87 16.68 -13.71 5.31
N ASN A 88 17.20 -12.93 4.37
CA ASN A 88 18.65 -12.74 4.21
C ASN A 88 19.25 -12.02 5.44
N VAL A 89 18.63 -10.94 5.92
CA VAL A 89 19.05 -10.21 7.12
C VAL A 89 19.02 -11.10 8.36
N LYS A 90 18.01 -11.96 8.50
CA LYS A 90 17.95 -12.92 9.61
C LYS A 90 19.11 -13.92 9.55
N ALA A 91 19.45 -14.41 8.35
CA ALA A 91 20.56 -15.32 8.16
C ALA A 91 21.91 -14.67 8.49
N THR A 92 22.15 -13.41 8.09
CA THR A 92 23.37 -12.68 8.43
C THR A 92 23.47 -12.42 9.93
N ASN A 93 22.37 -12.01 10.59
CA ASN A 93 22.32 -11.81 12.03
C ASN A 93 22.66 -13.09 12.80
N ASN A 94 22.15 -14.25 12.38
CA ASN A 94 22.49 -15.53 12.99
C ASN A 94 23.99 -15.86 12.87
N LYS A 95 24.58 -15.60 11.70
CA LYS A 95 26.03 -15.79 11.47
C LYS A 95 26.85 -14.87 12.39
N MET A 96 26.47 -13.60 12.50
CA MET A 96 27.12 -12.63 13.38
C MET A 96 27.02 -13.05 14.85
N ALA A 97 25.85 -13.48 15.31
CA ALA A 97 25.65 -13.96 16.67
C ALA A 97 26.54 -15.17 16.99
N ALA A 98 26.65 -16.12 16.06
CA ALA A 98 27.55 -17.26 16.20
C ALA A 98 29.03 -16.84 16.25
N ALA A 99 29.44 -15.90 15.39
CA ALA A 99 30.79 -15.35 15.40
C ALA A 99 31.13 -14.65 16.72
N MET A 100 30.20 -13.85 17.26
CA MET A 100 30.38 -13.20 18.56
C MET A 100 30.56 -14.22 19.70
N ARG A 101 29.76 -15.29 19.73
CA ARG A 101 29.92 -16.36 20.72
C ARG A 101 31.29 -17.02 20.63
N ARG A 102 31.80 -17.26 19.41
CA ARG A 102 33.14 -17.81 19.19
C ARG A 102 34.22 -16.89 19.74
N LEU A 103 34.16 -15.59 19.40
CA LEU A 103 35.11 -14.60 19.91
C LEU A 103 35.07 -14.46 21.44
N GLN A 104 33.90 -14.60 22.06
CA GLN A 104 33.78 -14.61 23.52
C GLN A 104 34.50 -15.82 24.15
N MET A 105 34.31 -17.01 23.58
CA MET A 105 34.98 -18.22 24.05
C MET A 105 36.50 -18.15 23.85
N GLU A 106 36.95 -17.67 22.68
CA GLU A 106 38.36 -17.48 22.39
C GLU A 106 39.01 -16.49 23.36
N ASN A 107 38.35 -15.35 23.63
CA ASN A 107 38.82 -14.38 24.62
C ASN A 107 38.90 -14.99 26.03
N LYS A 108 37.95 -15.84 26.42
CA LYS A 108 37.99 -16.54 27.71
C LYS A 108 39.18 -17.49 27.79
N ASN A 109 39.44 -18.25 26.72
CA ASN A 109 40.57 -19.16 26.64
C ASN A 109 41.91 -18.40 26.73
N LEU A 110 42.07 -17.31 25.96
CA LEU A 110 43.27 -16.48 26.00
C LEU A 110 43.54 -15.90 27.39
N ARG A 111 42.49 -15.46 28.11
CA ARG A 111 42.61 -14.99 29.50
C ARG A 111 43.13 -16.10 30.42
N GLN A 112 42.65 -17.33 30.23
CA GLN A 112 43.09 -18.48 31.00
C GLN A 112 44.55 -18.84 30.69
N THR A 113 44.91 -18.94 29.41
CA THR A 113 46.30 -19.18 28.97
C THR A 113 47.27 -18.13 29.54
N ARG A 114 46.88 -16.85 29.52
CA ARG A 114 47.68 -15.77 30.12
C ARG A 114 47.84 -15.93 31.63
N LYS A 115 46.82 -16.41 32.33
CA LYS A 115 46.87 -16.68 33.77
C LYS A 115 47.82 -17.83 34.08
N ASP A 116 47.76 -18.91 33.30
CA ASP A 116 48.58 -20.10 33.47
C ASP A 116 50.06 -19.79 33.19
N ALA A 117 50.35 -19.11 32.08
CA ALA A 117 51.71 -18.65 31.77
C ALA A 117 52.30 -17.76 32.88
N ARG A 118 51.48 -16.87 33.49
CA ARG A 118 51.92 -16.07 34.64
C ARG A 118 52.22 -16.92 35.87
N ALA A 119 51.45 -17.99 36.09
CA ALA A 119 51.69 -18.91 37.21
C ALA A 119 52.99 -19.70 36.99
N GLU A 120 53.26 -20.16 35.78
CA GLU A 120 54.53 -20.82 35.42
C GLU A 120 55.73 -19.90 35.61
N VAL A 121 55.66 -18.65 35.13
CA VAL A 121 56.73 -17.66 35.36
C VAL A 121 57.00 -17.44 36.85
N ARG A 122 55.95 -17.44 37.70
CA ARG A 122 56.13 -17.34 39.16
C ARG A 122 56.83 -18.57 39.74
N LYS A 123 56.46 -19.78 39.30
CA LYS A 123 57.10 -21.03 39.74
C LYS A 123 58.58 -21.05 39.35
N LEU A 124 58.89 -20.76 38.09
CA LEU A 124 60.27 -20.70 37.59
C LEU A 124 61.11 -19.66 38.35
N ARG A 125 60.53 -18.50 38.71
CA ARG A 125 61.21 -17.52 39.56
C ARG A 125 61.51 -18.07 40.95
N GLN A 126 60.56 -18.77 41.58
CA GLN A 126 60.78 -19.39 42.89
C GLN A 126 61.86 -20.48 42.83
N GLU A 127 61.85 -21.31 41.80
CA GLU A 127 62.89 -22.34 41.56
C GLU A 127 64.27 -21.70 41.37
N LEU A 128 64.36 -20.64 40.57
CA LEU A 128 65.60 -19.89 40.38
C LEU A 128 66.12 -19.30 41.70
N HIS A 129 65.24 -18.75 42.54
CA HIS A 129 65.61 -18.26 43.88
C HIS A 129 66.19 -19.38 44.74
N ARG A 130 65.53 -20.55 44.79
CA ARG A 130 66.00 -21.73 45.53
C ARG A 130 67.37 -22.20 45.04
N VAL A 131 67.57 -22.30 43.73
CA VAL A 131 68.85 -22.74 43.13
C VAL A 131 69.98 -21.76 43.42
N ARG A 132 69.68 -20.46 43.50
CA ARG A 132 70.66 -19.42 43.84
C ARG A 132 71.01 -19.35 45.34
N GLY A 133 70.35 -20.15 46.18
CA GLY A 133 70.64 -20.20 47.62
C GLY A 133 70.17 -18.97 48.41
N TYR A 134 69.15 -18.26 47.92
CA TYR A 134 68.45 -17.19 48.65
C TYR A 134 67.21 -17.70 49.35
#